data_AF-A0A7Y5PML8-F1
#
_entry.id   AF-A0A7Y5PML8-F1
#
_cell.length_a   1.000
_cell.length_b   1.000
_cell.length_c   1.000
_cell.angle_alpha   90.00
_cell.angle_beta   90.00
_cell.angle_gamma   90.00
#
_symmetry.space_group_name_H-M   'P 1'
#
loop_
_entity.id
_entity.type
_entity.pdbx_description
1 polymer ?
#
loop_
_entity_poly.entity_id
_entity_poly.type
_entity_poly.pdbx_seq_one_letter_code
_entity_poly.pdbx_strand_id
1 'polypeptide(L)'
;GVKEFHLVAEPVEREIAPGMVARLWGYNGQSPGPTIEVVEGDRVRIFVTNRLPEHTTIHWHGQRLPNGMDGVGGLNQPQIPPGKTFVYEFVARRPGTFMYHPHADEMVQMAMGMMGFWVTHPREPHPHIARVDRDFCFLLNAYDIEPGSYVPKVNTMLDFNLWTWNSRAFPGIDSLNVRKGDRVRVRIGNLTMTNHPIHIHGHEFEVTGTDGGPTRPESRWPEVTTDVAVGQMRQIEFIADEEGDWAMHCHKSHHTMNAMGHDVPTMIGVDHRGLVEGIQKLVPDYMLMGERGMADMGEMEMPLPDNTLPMMTGQGPFGAVEMGGMFTVLKVRREQKPGDYRDPGWFRHPKGTVAYEWAGAGLPEPARSDTAGSSSMPRTGGGQSVEMAIRKPTGHHGH
;
A
#
# COMPACT_ATOMS: atom_id res chain seq x y z
N GLY A 1 6.22 28.62 -24.18
CA GLY A 1 5.80 29.32 -22.94
C GLY A 1 6.36 28.61 -21.72
N VAL A 2 6.07 29.08 -20.51
CA VAL A 2 6.36 28.38 -19.24
C VAL A 2 5.07 27.76 -18.74
N LYS A 3 5.12 26.51 -18.27
CA LYS A 3 4.04 25.91 -17.48
C LYS A 3 4.23 26.29 -16.02
N GLU A 4 3.23 26.93 -15.45
CA GLU A 4 3.30 27.45 -14.09
C GLU A 4 2.47 26.59 -13.14
N PHE A 5 3.04 26.28 -11.98
CA PHE A 5 2.40 25.52 -10.91
C PHE A 5 2.58 26.25 -9.58
N HIS A 6 1.61 26.06 -8.68
CA HIS A 6 1.63 26.62 -7.33
C HIS A 6 1.40 25.47 -6.34
N LEU A 7 2.40 25.25 -5.49
CA LEU A 7 2.35 24.29 -4.40
C LEU A 7 2.39 25.03 -3.06
N VAL A 8 1.50 24.67 -2.17
CA VAL A 8 1.42 25.22 -0.82
C VAL A 8 1.64 24.09 0.16
N ALA A 9 2.80 24.07 0.82
CA ALA A 9 3.08 23.12 1.90
C ALA A 9 2.32 23.56 3.16
N GLU A 10 1.39 22.74 3.66
CA GLU A 10 0.51 23.12 4.77
C GLU A 10 0.01 21.90 5.56
N PRO A 11 -0.48 22.09 6.81
CA PRO A 11 -1.21 21.05 7.52
C PRO A 11 -2.50 20.66 6.79
N VAL A 12 -2.81 19.37 6.75
CA VAL A 12 -3.97 18.81 6.05
C VAL A 12 -4.66 17.73 6.90
N GLU A 13 -5.96 17.55 6.72
CA GLU A 13 -6.68 16.38 7.23
C GLU A 13 -6.92 15.41 6.08
N ARG A 14 -6.58 14.15 6.30
CA ARG A 14 -6.71 13.07 5.31
C ARG A 14 -7.46 11.91 5.92
N GLU A 15 -8.63 11.60 5.38
CA GLU A 15 -9.28 10.33 5.67
C GLU A 15 -8.45 9.19 5.04
N ILE A 16 -7.93 8.28 5.87
CA ILE A 16 -7.16 7.11 5.44
C ILE A 16 -8.13 6.05 4.89
N ALA A 17 -9.20 5.77 5.62
CA ALA A 17 -10.34 5.00 5.19
C ALA A 17 -11.58 5.43 6.01
N PRO A 18 -12.80 5.00 5.65
CA PRO A 18 -14.00 5.38 6.40
C PRO A 18 -13.84 5.15 7.91
N GLY A 19 -14.03 6.21 8.70
CA GLY A 19 -13.90 6.17 10.16
C GLY A 19 -12.50 6.47 10.72
N MET A 20 -11.48 6.68 9.87
CA MET A 20 -10.13 7.09 10.32
C MET A 20 -9.61 8.30 9.53
N VAL A 21 -9.31 9.37 10.26
CA VAL A 21 -8.69 10.61 9.79
C VAL A 21 -7.30 10.76 10.39
N ALA A 22 -6.32 11.05 9.53
CA ALA A 22 -4.98 11.46 9.93
C ALA A 22 -4.79 12.97 9.70
N ARG A 23 -4.20 13.64 10.68
CA ARG A 23 -3.69 15.01 10.59
C ARG A 23 -2.25 14.96 10.13
N LEU A 24 -2.06 15.34 8.87
CA LEU A 24 -0.83 15.20 8.12
C LEU A 24 -0.31 16.58 7.71
N TRP A 25 0.85 16.60 7.09
CA TRP A 25 1.31 17.72 6.27
C TRP A 25 1.30 17.31 4.81
N GLY A 26 0.92 18.21 3.94
CA GLY A 26 0.73 17.92 2.52
C GLY A 26 0.92 19.14 1.64
N TYR A 27 0.45 19.02 0.41
CA TYR A 27 0.49 20.11 -0.56
C TYR A 27 -0.91 20.40 -1.10
N ASN A 28 -1.28 21.67 -1.15
CA ASN A 28 -2.57 22.14 -1.68
C ASN A 28 -3.77 21.46 -1.01
N GLY A 29 -3.77 21.38 0.33
CA GLY A 29 -4.87 20.82 1.11
C GLY A 29 -5.00 19.28 1.11
N GLN A 30 -4.03 18.53 0.57
CA GLN A 30 -4.07 17.06 0.55
C GLN A 30 -2.71 16.37 0.73
N SER A 31 -2.75 15.10 1.12
CA SER A 31 -1.64 14.15 1.14
C SER A 31 -2.06 12.86 0.41
N PRO A 32 -1.30 12.39 -0.60
CA PRO A 32 -0.23 13.09 -1.29
C PRO A 32 -0.68 14.43 -1.90
N GLY A 33 0.28 15.29 -2.18
CA GLY A 33 0.08 16.50 -2.97
C GLY A 33 -0.37 16.21 -4.41
N PRO A 34 -0.79 17.25 -5.16
CA PRO A 34 -1.27 17.09 -6.52
C PRO A 34 -0.24 16.44 -7.44
N THR A 35 -0.70 15.58 -8.35
CA THR A 35 0.14 15.06 -9.43
C THR A 35 0.51 16.20 -10.38
N ILE A 36 1.81 16.37 -10.63
CA ILE A 36 2.30 17.31 -11.64
C ILE A 36 2.48 16.57 -12.95
N GLU A 37 1.71 16.96 -13.96
CA GLU A 37 1.79 16.40 -15.31
C GLU A 37 2.33 17.42 -16.31
N VAL A 38 3.38 17.02 -17.02
CA VAL A 38 4.06 17.86 -18.02
C VAL A 38 4.39 17.04 -19.25
N VAL A 39 4.79 17.73 -20.33
CA VAL A 39 5.30 17.10 -21.54
C VAL A 39 6.80 17.34 -21.61
N GLU A 40 7.55 16.34 -22.09
CA GLU A 40 8.99 16.45 -22.32
C GLU A 40 9.33 17.74 -23.09
N GLY A 41 10.34 18.46 -22.60
CA GLY A 41 10.78 19.76 -23.13
C GLY A 41 10.01 20.96 -22.58
N ASP A 42 8.95 20.78 -21.80
CA ASP A 42 8.29 21.90 -21.14
C ASP A 42 9.22 22.58 -20.14
N ARG A 43 9.28 23.91 -20.20
CA ARG A 43 9.85 24.73 -19.12
C ARG A 43 8.81 24.90 -18.04
N VAL A 44 9.10 24.39 -16.85
CA VAL A 44 8.23 24.48 -15.67
C VAL A 44 8.70 25.59 -14.75
N ARG A 45 7.76 26.27 -14.11
CA ARG A 45 8.00 27.19 -13.00
C ARG A 45 7.05 26.85 -11.87
N ILE A 46 7.59 26.54 -10.71
CA ILE A 46 6.83 26.03 -9.57
C ILE A 46 7.06 26.95 -8.39
N PHE A 47 5.99 27.63 -7.98
CA PHE A 47 5.97 28.47 -6.78
C PHE A 47 5.64 27.60 -5.58
N VAL A 48 6.56 27.49 -4.64
CA VAL A 48 6.40 26.69 -3.42
C VAL A 48 6.25 27.64 -2.24
N THR A 49 5.04 27.74 -1.68
CA THR A 49 4.73 28.54 -0.51
C THR A 49 4.71 27.67 0.73
N ASN A 50 5.49 28.03 1.74
CA ASN A 50 5.56 27.30 3.00
C ASN A 50 4.58 27.90 4.02
N ARG A 51 3.58 27.12 4.47
CA ARG A 51 2.67 27.42 5.58
C ARG A 51 2.83 26.45 6.76
N LEU A 52 3.87 25.63 6.77
CA LEU A 52 4.23 24.77 7.89
C LEU A 52 4.77 25.60 9.06
N PRO A 53 4.76 25.05 10.29
CA PRO A 53 5.38 25.71 11.45
C PRO A 53 6.91 25.78 11.36
N GLU A 54 7.52 25.05 10.42
CA GLU A 54 8.96 24.98 10.24
C GLU A 54 9.39 25.19 8.78
N HIS A 55 10.70 25.17 8.54
CA HIS A 55 11.25 25.38 7.21
C HIS A 55 11.05 24.14 6.33
N THR A 56 10.98 24.31 5.01
CA THR A 56 10.83 23.19 4.08
C THR A 56 11.64 23.41 2.80
N THR A 57 11.69 22.41 1.94
CA THR A 57 12.14 22.46 0.55
C THR A 57 11.37 21.41 -0.25
N ILE A 58 11.54 21.35 -1.57
CA ILE A 58 11.03 20.24 -2.39
C ILE A 58 12.15 19.72 -3.28
N HIS A 59 12.46 18.44 -3.17
CA HIS A 59 13.27 17.67 -4.10
C HIS A 59 12.40 17.01 -5.18
N TRP A 60 12.88 17.06 -6.43
CA TRP A 60 12.18 16.56 -7.61
C TRP A 60 12.75 15.20 -8.02
N HIS A 61 12.44 14.18 -7.24
CA HIS A 61 13.03 12.85 -7.32
C HIS A 61 13.03 12.27 -8.76
N GLY A 62 14.23 12.07 -9.30
CA GLY A 62 14.45 11.52 -10.64
C GLY A 62 14.44 12.54 -11.78
N GLN A 63 14.18 13.82 -11.51
CA GLN A 63 14.32 14.89 -12.51
C GLN A 63 15.79 15.19 -12.82
N ARG A 64 16.07 15.54 -14.08
CA ARG A 64 17.38 16.05 -14.52
C ARG A 64 17.31 17.57 -14.62
N LEU A 65 17.76 18.27 -13.59
CA LEU A 65 17.57 19.71 -13.40
C LEU A 65 18.90 20.44 -13.12
N PRO A 66 18.95 21.78 -13.22
CA PRO A 66 20.09 22.57 -12.76
C PRO A 66 20.34 22.34 -11.26
N ASN A 67 21.60 22.22 -10.84
CA ASN A 67 21.96 21.86 -9.47
C ASN A 67 21.29 22.73 -8.39
N GLY A 68 21.16 24.05 -8.60
CA GLY A 68 20.50 24.94 -7.64
C GLY A 68 18.97 24.81 -7.54
N MET A 69 18.34 23.97 -8.38
CA MET A 69 16.89 23.69 -8.37
C MET A 69 16.56 22.32 -7.75
N ASP A 70 17.55 21.66 -7.17
CA ASP A 70 17.43 20.26 -6.74
C ASP A 70 16.65 20.06 -5.43
N GLY A 71 16.52 21.08 -4.60
CA GLY A 71 15.68 20.99 -3.41
C GLY A 71 16.36 20.58 -2.12
N VAL A 72 17.64 20.22 -2.11
CA VAL A 72 18.32 19.87 -0.84
C VAL A 72 18.71 21.14 -0.09
N GLY A 73 18.05 21.38 1.05
CA GLY A 73 18.29 22.55 1.88
C GLY A 73 19.69 22.55 2.49
N GLY A 74 20.40 23.68 2.39
CA GLY A 74 21.77 23.84 2.87
C GLY A 74 22.87 23.33 1.92
N LEU A 75 22.52 22.47 0.95
CA LEU A 75 23.45 21.98 -0.08
C LEU A 75 23.26 22.71 -1.41
N ASN A 76 22.07 22.61 -1.99
CA ASN A 76 21.76 23.13 -3.31
C ASN A 76 21.06 24.49 -3.26
N GLN A 77 20.34 24.76 -2.17
CA GLN A 77 19.59 25.99 -1.97
C GLN A 77 19.46 26.35 -0.48
N PRO A 78 19.07 27.60 -0.15
CA PRO A 78 18.56 27.93 1.17
C PRO A 78 17.24 27.19 1.48
N GLN A 79 16.98 27.01 2.78
CA GLN A 79 15.68 26.54 3.25
C GLN A 79 14.58 27.55 2.88
N ILE A 80 13.34 27.09 2.67
CA ILE A 80 12.15 27.94 2.51
C ILE A 80 11.58 28.21 3.91
N PRO A 81 11.74 29.42 4.48
CA PRO A 81 11.23 29.70 5.83
C PRO A 81 9.68 29.73 5.85
N PRO A 82 9.06 29.56 7.03
CA PRO A 82 7.62 29.75 7.19
C PRO A 82 7.12 31.07 6.60
N GLY A 83 6.01 31.03 5.89
CA GLY A 83 5.37 32.17 5.24
C GLY A 83 6.09 32.70 3.98
N LYS A 84 7.14 32.03 3.50
CA LYS A 84 7.87 32.44 2.29
C LYS A 84 7.52 31.56 1.10
N THR A 85 7.73 32.13 -0.09
CA THR A 85 7.56 31.45 -1.37
C THR A 85 8.88 31.42 -2.12
N PHE A 86 9.30 30.23 -2.55
CA PHE A 86 10.46 30.04 -3.42
C PHE A 86 10.01 29.56 -4.80
N VAL A 87 10.86 29.75 -5.81
CA VAL A 87 10.54 29.40 -7.19
C VAL A 87 11.55 28.39 -7.72
N TYR A 88 11.06 27.26 -8.21
CA TYR A 88 11.83 26.27 -8.95
C TYR A 88 11.54 26.44 -10.44
N GLU A 89 12.58 26.63 -11.26
CA GLU A 89 12.41 26.74 -12.71
C GLU A 89 13.42 25.86 -13.44
N PHE A 90 12.92 24.89 -14.23
CA PHE A 90 13.75 23.99 -15.02
C PHE A 90 12.97 23.44 -16.23
N VAL A 91 13.63 22.63 -17.06
CA VAL A 91 13.02 21.96 -18.21
C VAL A 91 12.81 20.49 -17.87
N ALA A 92 11.62 19.94 -18.12
CA ALA A 92 11.36 18.52 -17.99
C ALA A 92 12.05 17.75 -19.13
N ARG A 93 13.28 17.26 -18.90
CA ARG A 93 14.17 16.79 -19.98
C ARG A 93 13.89 15.41 -20.54
N ARG A 94 13.09 14.58 -19.84
CA ARG A 94 12.85 13.19 -20.22
C ARG A 94 11.47 12.72 -19.77
N PRO A 95 10.81 11.85 -20.55
CA PRO A 95 9.57 11.21 -20.13
C PRO A 95 9.83 10.20 -19.01
N GLY A 96 8.83 9.95 -18.19
CA GLY A 96 8.91 8.96 -17.13
C GLY A 96 7.95 9.21 -15.97
N THR A 97 8.06 8.30 -15.01
CA THR A 97 7.35 8.32 -13.73
C THR A 97 8.31 8.77 -12.64
N PHE A 98 7.96 9.82 -11.93
CA PHE A 98 8.79 10.47 -10.93
C PHE A 98 7.93 10.86 -9.72
N MET A 99 8.56 11.41 -8.70
CA MET A 99 7.88 11.91 -7.51
C MET A 99 8.54 13.19 -7.03
N TYR A 100 7.91 13.88 -6.10
CA TYR A 100 8.50 14.99 -5.38
C TYR A 100 8.21 14.85 -3.90
N HIS A 101 9.14 15.29 -3.06
CA HIS A 101 9.06 15.16 -1.62
C HIS A 101 9.98 16.19 -0.96
N PRO A 102 9.78 16.54 0.31
CA PRO A 102 10.67 17.47 0.99
C PRO A 102 12.07 16.87 1.16
N HIS A 103 13.05 17.75 1.24
CA HIS A 103 14.43 17.41 1.59
C HIS A 103 14.96 18.39 2.66
N ALA A 104 14.06 18.73 3.58
CA ALA A 104 14.21 19.56 4.76
C ALA A 104 13.41 18.88 5.87
N ASP A 105 14.01 18.73 7.06
CA ASP A 105 13.52 17.86 8.15
C ASP A 105 12.81 16.60 7.63
N GLU A 106 13.53 15.85 6.78
CA GLU A 106 12.95 14.76 6.00
C GLU A 106 12.25 13.73 6.89
N MET A 107 12.84 13.42 8.05
CA MET A 107 12.27 12.51 9.03
C MET A 107 10.85 12.93 9.42
N VAL A 108 10.66 14.19 9.85
CA VAL A 108 9.34 14.68 10.28
C VAL A 108 8.41 14.86 9.09
N GLN A 109 8.85 15.55 8.04
CA GLN A 109 7.96 15.93 6.94
C GLN A 109 7.49 14.72 6.13
N MET A 110 8.34 13.71 5.93
CA MET A 110 7.96 12.45 5.28
C MET A 110 7.03 11.63 6.16
N ALA A 111 7.33 11.50 7.47
CA ALA A 111 6.46 10.77 8.40
C ALA A 111 5.07 11.44 8.54
N MET A 112 5.02 12.75 8.37
CA MET A 112 3.78 13.53 8.32
C MET A 112 3.06 13.46 6.96
N GLY A 113 3.59 12.73 5.97
CA GLY A 113 2.91 12.44 4.70
C GLY A 113 3.24 13.36 3.53
N MET A 114 4.23 14.26 3.64
CA MET A 114 4.54 15.20 2.56
C MET A 114 5.21 14.50 1.37
N MET A 115 4.46 14.33 0.29
CA MET A 115 4.95 13.74 -0.95
C MET A 115 3.99 14.04 -2.09
N GLY A 116 4.39 13.83 -3.33
CA GLY A 116 3.49 13.88 -4.47
C GLY A 116 4.09 13.27 -5.73
N PHE A 117 3.24 13.11 -6.73
CA PHE A 117 3.58 12.37 -7.94
C PHE A 117 3.96 13.30 -9.09
N TRP A 118 4.86 12.88 -9.97
CA TRP A 118 5.24 13.62 -11.17
C TRP A 118 5.24 12.71 -12.39
N VAL A 119 4.55 13.12 -13.45
CA VAL A 119 4.55 12.40 -14.73
C VAL A 119 5.04 13.34 -15.83
N THR A 120 6.11 12.94 -16.51
CA THR A 120 6.52 13.59 -17.77
C THR A 120 6.08 12.70 -18.93
N HIS A 121 5.12 13.18 -19.71
CA HIS A 121 4.67 12.52 -20.94
C HIS A 121 5.67 12.76 -22.07
N PRO A 122 5.89 11.79 -22.98
CA PRO A 122 6.71 12.02 -24.15
C PRO A 122 6.03 13.04 -25.08
N ARG A 123 6.84 13.91 -25.72
CA ARG A 123 6.31 14.92 -26.65
C ARG A 123 5.80 14.32 -27.95
N GLU A 124 6.51 13.31 -28.43
CA GLU A 124 6.22 12.58 -29.66
C GLU A 124 6.03 11.09 -29.33
N PRO A 125 5.44 10.29 -30.24
CA PRO A 125 5.41 8.84 -30.07
C PRO A 125 6.81 8.29 -29.75
N HIS A 126 6.94 7.63 -28.60
CA HIS A 126 8.24 7.21 -28.09
C HIS A 126 8.39 5.69 -28.25
N PRO A 127 9.55 5.19 -28.75
CA PRO A 127 9.72 3.77 -29.10
C PRO A 127 9.55 2.82 -27.90
N HIS A 128 9.79 3.32 -26.69
CA HIS A 128 9.69 2.53 -25.46
C HIS A 128 8.44 2.85 -24.63
N ILE A 129 7.57 3.78 -25.04
CA ILE A 129 6.38 4.15 -24.26
C ILE A 129 5.15 3.89 -25.12
N ALA A 130 4.39 2.85 -24.77
CA ALA A 130 3.13 2.57 -25.43
C ALA A 130 2.08 3.65 -25.08
N ARG A 131 1.16 3.89 -26.00
CA ARG A 131 -0.09 4.58 -25.68
C ARG A 131 -0.97 3.62 -24.88
N VAL A 132 -1.58 4.11 -23.81
CA VAL A 132 -2.42 3.31 -22.92
C VAL A 132 -3.81 3.93 -22.83
N ASP A 133 -4.81 3.10 -22.50
CA ASP A 133 -6.21 3.51 -22.38
C ASP A 133 -6.54 3.96 -20.95
N ARG A 134 -5.80 3.41 -19.96
CA ARG A 134 -5.90 3.77 -18.53
C ARG A 134 -4.51 3.90 -17.92
N ASP A 135 -4.29 4.93 -17.11
CA ASP A 135 -3.03 5.21 -16.42
C ASP A 135 -3.33 5.54 -14.95
N PHE A 136 -2.84 4.73 -14.02
CA PHE A 136 -3.06 4.86 -12.59
C PHE A 136 -1.76 5.22 -11.87
N CYS A 137 -1.84 6.07 -10.84
CA CYS A 137 -0.70 6.46 -10.03
C CYS A 137 -0.92 6.06 -8.56
N PHE A 138 0.04 5.32 -8.01
CA PHE A 138 0.10 4.95 -6.60
C PHE A 138 1.43 5.38 -6.01
N LEU A 139 1.36 6.14 -4.94
CA LEU A 139 2.49 6.48 -4.09
C LEU A 139 2.33 5.73 -2.79
N LEU A 140 3.27 4.84 -2.51
CA LEU A 140 3.26 3.98 -1.34
C LEU A 140 3.83 4.75 -0.16
N ASN A 141 3.09 4.73 0.95
CA ASN A 141 3.44 5.46 2.16
C ASN A 141 2.99 4.66 3.40
N ALA A 142 3.65 4.91 4.53
CA ALA A 142 3.45 4.17 5.77
C ALA A 142 3.36 5.15 6.93
N TYR A 143 2.56 4.79 7.93
CA TYR A 143 2.40 5.58 9.15
C TYR A 143 2.45 4.68 10.38
N ASP A 144 2.83 5.29 11.48
CA ASP A 144 2.62 4.75 12.82
C ASP A 144 1.64 5.70 13.52
N ILE A 145 0.36 5.32 13.54
CA ILE A 145 -0.69 6.10 14.22
C ILE A 145 -1.24 5.23 15.33
N GLU A 146 -1.07 5.68 16.57
CA GLU A 146 -1.62 5.00 17.73
C GLU A 146 -3.15 4.95 17.66
N PRO A 147 -3.81 3.82 17.97
CA PRO A 147 -5.27 3.75 18.07
C PRO A 147 -5.84 4.89 18.92
N GLY A 148 -6.87 5.59 18.45
CA GLY A 148 -7.39 6.79 19.13
C GLY A 148 -6.70 8.11 18.75
N SER A 149 -5.49 8.06 18.18
CA SER A 149 -4.74 9.24 17.77
C SER A 149 -5.06 9.65 16.33
N TYR A 150 -4.84 10.93 16.04
CA TYR A 150 -4.96 11.52 14.70
C TYR A 150 -3.61 11.86 14.08
N VAL A 151 -2.53 11.87 14.86
CA VAL A 151 -1.20 12.34 14.42
C VAL A 151 -0.21 11.17 14.40
N PRO A 152 0.57 10.99 13.33
CA PRO A 152 1.62 9.98 13.28
C PRO A 152 2.73 10.18 14.31
N LYS A 153 3.32 9.07 14.79
CA LYS A 153 4.59 9.04 15.50
C LYS A 153 5.72 9.27 14.50
N VAL A 154 6.28 10.48 14.49
CA VAL A 154 7.26 10.92 13.49
C VAL A 154 8.66 10.34 13.67
N ASN A 155 8.95 9.72 14.80
CA ASN A 155 10.26 9.13 15.12
C ASN A 155 10.29 7.60 14.93
N THR A 156 9.27 7.03 14.30
CA THR A 156 9.19 5.58 14.05
C THR A 156 10.16 5.20 12.94
N MET A 157 11.05 4.24 13.25
CA MET A 157 12.11 3.85 12.32
C MET A 157 11.68 2.74 11.37
N LEU A 158 11.19 1.61 11.88
CA LEU A 158 10.81 0.46 11.05
C LEU A 158 9.49 -0.19 11.47
N ASP A 159 8.92 0.24 12.60
CA ASP A 159 7.79 -0.41 13.26
C ASP A 159 6.45 0.25 12.89
N PHE A 160 6.21 0.43 11.59
CA PHE A 160 4.99 1.07 11.09
C PHE A 160 3.78 0.14 11.21
N ASN A 161 2.64 0.69 11.63
CA ASN A 161 1.41 -0.07 11.84
C ASN A 161 0.34 0.12 10.75
N LEU A 162 0.56 1.06 9.82
CA LEU A 162 -0.35 1.35 8.72
C LEU A 162 0.40 1.46 7.38
N TRP A 163 -0.08 0.71 6.39
CA TRP A 163 0.46 0.67 5.04
C TRP A 163 -0.60 1.14 4.06
N THR A 164 -0.26 2.14 3.25
CA THR A 164 -1.26 2.88 2.47
C THR A 164 -0.78 3.16 1.05
N TRP A 165 -1.75 3.32 0.15
CA TRP A 165 -1.55 3.84 -1.20
C TRP A 165 -2.22 5.21 -1.29
N ASN A 166 -1.45 6.22 -1.71
CA ASN A 166 -1.93 7.60 -1.78
C ASN A 166 -2.55 8.08 -0.45
N SER A 167 -1.89 7.74 0.67
CA SER A 167 -2.37 8.00 2.03
C SER A 167 -3.79 7.48 2.28
N ARG A 168 -4.16 6.37 1.65
CA ARG A 168 -5.39 5.63 1.92
C ARG A 168 -5.14 4.15 2.11
N ALA A 169 -5.95 3.52 2.95
CA ALA A 169 -5.96 2.08 3.18
C ALA A 169 -7.28 1.50 2.70
N PHE A 170 -7.29 0.24 2.25
CA PHE A 170 -8.54 -0.48 2.01
C PHE A 170 -9.40 -0.52 3.30
N PRO A 171 -10.72 -0.23 3.21
CA PRO A 171 -11.57 -0.15 2.02
C PRO A 171 -11.74 1.27 1.47
N GLY A 172 -10.90 2.21 1.90
CA GLY A 172 -10.90 3.58 1.41
C GLY A 172 -10.25 3.77 0.05
N ILE A 173 -9.51 2.80 -0.48
CA ILE A 173 -8.88 2.88 -1.81
C ILE A 173 -9.93 2.56 -2.88
N ASP A 174 -10.04 3.43 -3.89
CA ASP A 174 -10.94 3.21 -5.03
C ASP A 174 -10.54 1.98 -5.85
N SER A 175 -11.55 1.33 -6.46
CA SER A 175 -11.36 0.25 -7.42
C SER A 175 -10.74 0.75 -8.73
N LEU A 176 -9.93 -0.08 -9.37
CA LEU A 176 -9.36 0.20 -10.70
C LEU A 176 -10.34 -0.29 -11.75
N ASN A 177 -11.20 0.61 -12.24
CA ASN A 177 -12.24 0.27 -13.21
C ASN A 177 -11.71 0.41 -14.64
N VAL A 178 -11.69 -0.69 -15.40
CA VAL A 178 -11.15 -0.73 -16.76
C VAL A 178 -12.07 -1.50 -17.70
N ARG A 179 -11.98 -1.22 -18.99
CA ARG A 179 -12.71 -1.97 -20.02
C ARG A 179 -11.92 -3.20 -20.44
N LYS A 180 -12.62 -4.29 -20.75
CA LYS A 180 -12.00 -5.47 -21.37
C LYS A 180 -11.28 -5.05 -22.66
N GLY A 181 -10.00 -5.37 -22.75
CA GLY A 181 -9.10 -5.05 -23.86
C GLY A 181 -8.37 -3.71 -23.73
N ASP A 182 -8.62 -2.93 -22.67
CA ASP A 182 -7.82 -1.73 -22.39
C ASP A 182 -6.36 -2.13 -22.15
N ARG A 183 -5.42 -1.37 -22.73
CA ARG A 183 -4.04 -1.37 -22.24
C ARG A 183 -3.98 -0.49 -21.00
N VAL A 184 -3.64 -1.11 -19.88
CA VAL A 184 -3.60 -0.46 -18.57
C VAL A 184 -2.14 -0.22 -18.18
N ARG A 185 -1.85 0.98 -17.68
CA ARG A 185 -0.60 1.33 -17.02
C ARG A 185 -0.86 1.59 -15.55
N VAL A 186 0.02 1.05 -14.71
CA VAL A 186 0.05 1.36 -13.28
C VAL A 186 1.45 1.86 -12.93
N ARG A 187 1.51 3.07 -12.37
CA ARG A 187 2.73 3.75 -11.94
C ARG A 187 2.79 3.71 -10.43
N ILE A 188 3.86 3.14 -9.88
CA ILE A 188 4.00 2.90 -8.46
C ILE A 188 5.31 3.54 -8.00
N GLY A 189 5.26 4.40 -6.99
CA GLY A 189 6.43 4.96 -6.33
C GLY A 189 6.46 4.57 -4.87
N ASN A 190 7.63 4.23 -4.33
CA ASN A 190 7.74 3.81 -2.94
C ASN A 190 8.56 4.80 -2.10
N LEU A 191 7.86 5.49 -1.18
CA LEU A 191 8.45 6.40 -0.20
C LEU A 191 8.36 5.87 1.23
N THR A 192 8.07 4.57 1.39
CA THR A 192 8.14 3.90 2.70
C THR A 192 9.57 3.46 3.02
N MET A 193 9.80 2.97 4.24
CA MET A 193 11.09 2.44 4.68
C MET A 193 11.26 0.93 4.43
N THR A 194 10.42 0.32 3.60
CA THR A 194 10.52 -1.09 3.22
C THR A 194 10.13 -1.32 1.76
N ASN A 195 10.56 -2.43 1.16
CA ASN A 195 10.14 -2.79 -0.20
C ASN A 195 8.69 -3.31 -0.24
N HIS A 196 8.03 -3.19 -1.39
CA HIS A 196 6.66 -3.68 -1.58
C HIS A 196 6.56 -4.53 -2.83
N PRO A 197 6.37 -5.87 -2.71
CA PRO A 197 6.03 -6.71 -3.84
C PRO A 197 4.57 -6.47 -4.22
N ILE A 198 4.29 -5.82 -5.35
CA ILE A 198 2.93 -5.53 -5.81
C ILE A 198 2.49 -6.63 -6.77
N HIS A 199 1.40 -7.31 -6.43
CA HIS A 199 0.83 -8.44 -7.16
C HIS A 199 -0.54 -8.10 -7.76
N ILE A 200 -0.79 -8.54 -9.00
CA ILE A 200 -2.08 -8.41 -9.68
C ILE A 200 -2.59 -9.81 -10.01
N HIS A 201 -3.83 -10.10 -9.61
CA HIS A 201 -4.49 -11.37 -9.94
C HIS A 201 -5.04 -11.35 -11.37
N GLY A 202 -5.14 -12.53 -11.98
CA GLY A 202 -5.79 -12.74 -13.28
C GLY A 202 -5.07 -12.15 -14.49
N HIS A 203 -3.94 -11.47 -14.31
CA HIS A 203 -3.19 -10.82 -15.39
C HIS A 203 -1.70 -10.99 -15.22
N GLU A 204 -1.01 -11.21 -16.33
CA GLU A 204 0.43 -11.02 -16.45
C GLU A 204 0.70 -9.59 -16.93
N PHE A 205 1.79 -8.98 -16.46
CA PHE A 205 2.21 -7.64 -16.85
C PHE A 205 3.71 -7.58 -17.14
N GLU A 206 4.13 -6.49 -17.80
CA GLU A 206 5.56 -6.19 -18.01
C GLU A 206 5.96 -4.95 -17.20
N VAL A 207 7.19 -4.95 -16.68
CA VAL A 207 7.82 -3.73 -16.14
C VAL A 207 8.35 -2.86 -17.28
N THR A 208 7.61 -1.81 -17.63
CA THR A 208 7.86 -0.94 -18.78
C THR A 208 8.63 0.34 -18.46
N GLY A 209 8.89 0.60 -17.17
CA GLY A 209 9.66 1.76 -16.72
C GLY A 209 10.12 1.66 -15.27
N THR A 210 11.20 2.38 -14.96
CA THR A 210 11.75 2.55 -13.61
C THR A 210 11.87 4.04 -13.25
N ASP A 211 12.40 4.33 -12.06
CA ASP A 211 12.93 5.66 -11.64
C ASP A 211 13.93 6.30 -12.63
N GLY A 212 14.54 5.49 -13.49
CA GLY A 212 15.41 5.90 -14.59
C GLY A 212 14.68 6.35 -15.86
N GLY A 213 13.37 6.10 -15.97
CA GLY A 213 12.57 6.30 -17.18
C GLY A 213 12.13 4.98 -17.84
N PRO A 214 11.66 5.01 -19.10
CA PRO A 214 11.13 3.82 -19.78
C PRO A 214 12.21 2.76 -20.06
N THR A 215 11.87 1.49 -19.87
CA THR A 215 12.74 0.33 -20.21
C THR A 215 12.58 -0.03 -21.68
N ARG A 216 13.65 -0.57 -22.29
CA ARG A 216 13.60 -1.03 -23.68
C ARG A 216 12.70 -2.27 -23.79
N PRO A 217 11.90 -2.43 -24.86
CA PRO A 217 11.04 -3.61 -25.03
C PRO A 217 11.78 -4.94 -24.87
N GLU A 218 13.03 -5.04 -25.34
CA GLU A 218 13.83 -6.27 -25.29
C GLU A 218 14.33 -6.62 -23.88
N SER A 219 14.22 -5.69 -22.93
CA SER A 219 14.58 -5.89 -21.52
C SER A 219 13.37 -6.21 -20.63
N ARG A 220 12.17 -6.31 -21.20
CA ARG A 220 10.95 -6.59 -20.45
C ARG A 220 10.72 -8.09 -20.36
N TRP A 221 10.13 -8.52 -19.27
CA TRP A 221 9.74 -9.90 -19.04
C TRP A 221 8.34 -9.93 -18.41
N PRO A 222 7.56 -11.00 -18.64
CA PRO A 222 6.26 -11.19 -18.01
C PRO A 222 6.44 -11.45 -16.52
N GLU A 223 5.58 -10.82 -15.72
CA GLU A 223 5.48 -10.96 -14.27
C GLU A 223 4.03 -10.98 -13.84
N VAL A 224 3.80 -11.50 -12.64
CA VAL A 224 2.54 -11.29 -11.90
C VAL A 224 2.77 -10.50 -10.61
N THR A 225 4.03 -10.36 -10.20
CA THR A 225 4.44 -9.62 -9.00
C THR A 225 5.73 -8.86 -9.29
N THR A 226 5.81 -7.58 -8.92
CA THR A 226 7.07 -6.82 -9.03
C THR A 226 7.41 -6.15 -7.71
N ASP A 227 8.68 -6.23 -7.32
CA ASP A 227 9.18 -5.55 -6.13
C ASP A 227 9.47 -4.07 -6.42
N VAL A 228 8.93 -3.21 -5.55
CA VAL A 228 9.19 -1.76 -5.55
C VAL A 228 10.01 -1.44 -4.31
N ALA A 229 11.33 -1.31 -4.44
CA ALA A 229 12.20 -0.98 -3.31
C ALA A 229 12.07 0.50 -2.91
N VAL A 230 12.64 0.86 -1.75
CA VAL A 230 12.61 2.22 -1.21
C VAL A 230 13.25 3.21 -2.20
N GLY A 231 12.56 4.32 -2.47
CA GLY A 231 12.99 5.34 -3.43
C GLY A 231 12.76 4.97 -4.90
N GLN A 232 12.34 3.74 -5.20
CA GLN A 232 12.15 3.31 -6.58
C GLN A 232 10.77 3.66 -7.11
N MET A 233 10.72 3.88 -8.42
CA MET A 233 9.51 3.87 -9.21
C MET A 233 9.45 2.60 -10.06
N ARG A 234 8.24 2.09 -10.29
CA ARG A 234 7.92 1.08 -11.29
C ARG A 234 6.74 1.54 -12.13
N GLN A 235 6.81 1.28 -13.43
CA GLN A 235 5.70 1.36 -14.34
C GLN A 235 5.43 -0.04 -14.86
N ILE A 236 4.24 -0.56 -14.61
CA ILE A 236 3.80 -1.85 -15.14
C ILE A 236 2.68 -1.66 -16.15
N GLU A 237 2.65 -2.49 -17.19
CA GLU A 237 1.61 -2.47 -18.20
C GLU A 237 1.08 -3.86 -18.51
N PHE A 238 -0.22 -3.97 -18.72
CA PHE A 238 -0.91 -5.19 -19.13
C PHE A 238 -2.10 -4.87 -20.02
N ILE A 239 -2.63 -5.90 -20.69
CA ILE A 239 -3.92 -5.85 -21.37
C ILE A 239 -4.96 -6.43 -20.42
N ALA A 240 -6.05 -5.70 -20.16
CA ALA A 240 -7.13 -6.18 -19.31
C ALA A 240 -8.06 -7.13 -20.09
N ASP A 241 -7.60 -8.31 -20.47
CA ASP A 241 -8.34 -9.27 -21.30
C ASP A 241 -9.25 -10.22 -20.52
N GLU A 242 -9.01 -10.38 -19.22
CA GLU A 242 -9.80 -11.24 -18.33
C GLU A 242 -10.85 -10.46 -17.52
N GLU A 243 -12.14 -10.73 -17.82
CA GLU A 243 -13.26 -10.09 -17.12
C GLU A 243 -13.40 -10.63 -15.70
N GLY A 244 -13.55 -9.74 -14.72
CA GLY A 244 -13.63 -10.16 -13.33
C GLY A 244 -13.40 -9.03 -12.35
N ASP A 245 -13.47 -9.40 -11.07
CA ASP A 245 -12.98 -8.60 -9.95
C ASP A 245 -11.71 -9.27 -9.45
N TRP A 246 -10.57 -8.63 -9.69
CA TRP A 246 -9.24 -9.19 -9.46
C TRP A 246 -8.54 -8.40 -8.36
N ALA A 247 -7.98 -9.09 -7.38
CA ALA A 247 -7.21 -8.43 -6.33
C ALA A 247 -5.91 -7.81 -6.90
N MET A 248 -5.61 -6.59 -6.46
CA MET A 248 -4.30 -5.98 -6.61
C MET A 248 -3.83 -5.56 -5.23
N HIS A 249 -2.68 -6.06 -4.78
CA HIS A 249 -2.24 -5.85 -3.40
C HIS A 249 -0.73 -5.95 -3.21
N CYS A 250 -0.24 -5.46 -2.07
CA CYS A 250 1.10 -5.80 -1.62
C CYS A 250 1.13 -7.27 -1.13
N HIS A 251 2.13 -8.03 -1.53
CA HIS A 251 2.26 -9.45 -1.20
C HIS A 251 3.01 -9.72 0.11
N LYS A 252 3.26 -8.69 0.91
CA LYS A 252 3.64 -8.85 2.31
C LYS A 252 2.36 -8.96 3.14
N SER A 253 2.10 -10.13 3.71
CA SER A 253 0.82 -10.42 4.37
C SER A 253 0.41 -9.38 5.41
N HIS A 254 1.35 -8.84 6.19
CA HIS A 254 1.05 -7.81 7.18
C HIS A 254 0.68 -6.44 6.58
N HIS A 255 1.08 -6.14 5.34
CA HIS A 255 0.71 -4.88 4.66
C HIS A 255 -0.74 -4.88 4.20
N THR A 256 -1.41 -6.04 4.18
CA THR A 256 -2.80 -6.18 3.77
C THR A 256 -3.75 -6.40 4.95
N MET A 257 -3.38 -5.96 6.17
CA MET A 257 -4.13 -6.28 7.39
C MET A 257 -4.63 -5.07 8.19
N ASN A 258 -4.33 -3.81 7.78
CA ASN A 258 -4.55 -2.59 8.58
C ASN A 258 -3.78 -2.62 9.92
N ALA A 259 -4.34 -2.02 10.99
CA ALA A 259 -3.67 -1.78 12.26
C ALA A 259 -3.40 -3.09 13.00
N MET A 260 -2.19 -3.63 12.83
CA MET A 260 -1.71 -4.80 13.56
C MET A 260 -0.92 -4.37 14.79
N GLY A 261 -1.21 -4.95 15.95
CA GLY A 261 -0.36 -4.81 17.14
C GLY A 261 0.82 -5.78 17.08
N HIS A 262 2.02 -5.32 17.40
CA HIS A 262 3.23 -6.16 17.42
C HIS A 262 3.32 -7.06 18.67
N ASP A 263 2.58 -6.73 19.73
CA ASP A 263 2.71 -7.38 21.04
C ASP A 263 1.56 -8.35 21.38
N VAL A 264 0.81 -8.83 20.36
CA VAL A 264 -0.28 -9.80 20.58
C VAL A 264 0.29 -11.22 20.66
N PRO A 265 0.07 -11.96 21.75
CA PRO A 265 0.58 -13.32 21.90
C PRO A 265 -0.10 -14.30 20.92
N THR A 266 0.66 -15.28 20.42
CA THR A 266 0.13 -16.35 19.58
C THR A 266 -0.73 -17.32 20.39
N MET A 267 -2.03 -17.38 20.08
CA MET A 267 -3.00 -18.24 20.78
C MET A 267 -3.41 -19.51 19.99
N ILE A 268 -2.83 -19.72 18.81
CA ILE A 268 -3.14 -20.85 17.93
C ILE A 268 -2.86 -22.17 18.65
N GLY A 269 -3.89 -23.01 18.76
CA GLY A 269 -3.79 -24.34 19.38
C GLY A 269 -3.75 -24.38 20.91
N VAL A 270 -3.93 -23.23 21.58
CA VAL A 270 -4.12 -23.18 23.03
C VAL A 270 -5.57 -23.55 23.35
N ASP A 271 -5.80 -24.55 24.22
CA ASP A 271 -7.15 -24.98 24.63
C ASP A 271 -7.72 -24.04 25.70
N HIS A 272 -8.71 -23.24 25.34
CA HIS A 272 -9.34 -22.27 26.24
C HIS A 272 -10.65 -22.77 26.88
N ARG A 273 -11.05 -24.03 26.64
CA ARG A 273 -12.32 -24.57 27.15
C ARG A 273 -12.35 -24.52 28.67
N GLY A 274 -13.35 -23.83 29.23
CA GLY A 274 -13.52 -23.62 30.67
C GLY A 274 -12.75 -22.43 31.26
N LEU A 275 -11.77 -21.86 30.54
CA LEU A 275 -11.07 -20.63 30.95
C LEU A 275 -11.85 -19.37 30.55
N VAL A 276 -12.46 -19.39 29.35
CA VAL A 276 -13.23 -18.25 28.81
C VAL A 276 -14.39 -17.87 29.71
N GLU A 277 -15.14 -18.84 30.24
CA GLU A 277 -16.23 -18.56 31.21
C GLU A 277 -15.73 -17.89 32.49
N GLY A 278 -14.51 -18.24 32.94
CA GLY A 278 -13.88 -17.62 34.11
C GLY A 278 -13.47 -16.18 33.83
N ILE A 279 -12.88 -15.92 32.64
CA ILE A 279 -12.45 -14.59 32.22
C ILE A 279 -13.66 -13.69 31.96
N GLN A 280 -14.69 -14.16 31.27
CA GLN A 280 -15.91 -13.40 30.99
C GLN A 280 -16.69 -13.01 32.25
N LYS A 281 -16.58 -13.79 33.33
CA LYS A 281 -17.13 -13.39 34.64
C LYS A 281 -16.41 -12.19 35.26
N LEU A 282 -15.13 -11.98 34.92
CA LEU A 282 -14.30 -10.88 35.42
C LEU A 282 -14.26 -9.69 34.46
N VAL A 283 -14.28 -9.97 33.15
CA VAL A 283 -14.24 -9.02 32.05
C VAL A 283 -15.34 -9.43 31.06
N PRO A 284 -16.58 -8.93 31.22
CA PRO A 284 -17.74 -9.35 30.42
C PRO A 284 -17.53 -9.23 28.91
N ASP A 285 -16.72 -8.26 28.49
CA ASP A 285 -16.45 -7.95 27.08
C ASP A 285 -15.25 -8.73 26.51
N TYR A 286 -14.69 -9.70 27.25
CA TYR A 286 -13.58 -10.50 26.76
C TYR A 286 -14.01 -11.42 25.60
N MET A 287 -13.35 -11.25 24.46
CA MET A 287 -13.50 -12.09 23.28
C MET A 287 -12.23 -12.89 23.03
N LEU A 288 -12.40 -14.19 22.78
CA LEU A 288 -11.29 -15.09 22.47
C LEU A 288 -10.90 -14.92 21.00
N MET A 289 -9.68 -14.43 20.75
CA MET A 289 -9.17 -14.21 19.39
C MET A 289 -8.02 -15.18 19.09
N GLY A 290 -7.96 -15.69 17.85
CA GLY A 290 -6.76 -16.38 17.36
C GLY A 290 -6.59 -17.86 17.70
N GLU A 291 -7.55 -18.52 18.37
CA GLU A 291 -7.45 -19.96 18.70
C GLU A 291 -7.49 -20.84 17.42
N ARG A 292 -8.36 -20.49 16.46
CA ARG A 292 -8.61 -21.24 15.21
C ARG A 292 -8.06 -20.54 13.95
N GLY A 293 -7.32 -19.45 14.13
CA GLY A 293 -6.91 -18.51 13.08
C GLY A 293 -7.44 -17.10 13.35
N MET A 294 -7.14 -16.15 12.45
CA MET A 294 -7.55 -14.75 12.59
C MET A 294 -8.74 -14.37 11.69
N ALA A 295 -9.27 -15.30 10.89
CA ALA A 295 -10.40 -15.09 9.98
C ALA A 295 -11.64 -14.51 10.71
N ASP A 296 -11.94 -14.99 11.92
CA ASP A 296 -13.08 -14.53 12.71
C ASP A 296 -13.06 -12.99 12.97
N MET A 297 -11.88 -12.34 12.93
CA MET A 297 -11.76 -10.87 13.03
C MET A 297 -12.44 -10.12 11.86
N GLY A 298 -12.53 -10.75 10.68
CA GLY A 298 -13.18 -10.16 9.51
C GLY A 298 -14.70 -10.15 9.59
N GLU A 299 -15.28 -10.96 10.49
CA GLU A 299 -16.73 -11.08 10.69
C GLU A 299 -17.22 -10.46 12.02
N MET A 300 -16.32 -10.27 12.99
CA MET A 300 -16.66 -9.75 14.32
C MET A 300 -16.39 -8.25 14.47
N GLU A 301 -17.39 -7.48 14.90
CA GLU A 301 -17.21 -6.09 15.29
C GLU A 301 -16.77 -5.99 16.76
N MET A 302 -15.49 -5.70 16.98
CA MET A 302 -15.00 -5.31 18.31
C MET A 302 -15.18 -3.81 18.53
N PRO A 303 -15.52 -3.35 19.74
CA PRO A 303 -15.42 -1.93 20.08
C PRO A 303 -13.94 -1.51 20.01
N LEU A 304 -13.59 -0.72 19.00
CA LEU A 304 -12.26 -0.13 18.81
C LEU A 304 -12.26 1.29 19.38
N PRO A 305 -11.10 1.82 19.81
CA PRO A 305 -10.97 3.25 20.04
C PRO A 305 -11.39 4.04 18.80
N ASP A 306 -11.97 5.23 19.01
CA ASP A 306 -12.28 6.15 17.92
C ASP A 306 -11.07 6.32 16.98
N ASN A 307 -11.31 6.58 15.69
CA ASN A 307 -10.24 6.84 14.74
C ASN A 307 -9.23 5.68 14.54
N THR A 308 -9.69 4.43 14.65
CA THR A 308 -8.86 3.22 14.47
C THR A 308 -9.44 2.34 13.37
N LEU A 309 -8.58 1.86 12.46
CA LEU A 309 -9.01 0.90 11.44
C LEU A 309 -9.05 -0.54 12.00
N PRO A 310 -10.10 -1.33 11.72
CA PRO A 310 -10.13 -2.73 12.09
C PRO A 310 -9.03 -3.53 11.38
N MET A 311 -8.52 -4.57 12.07
CA MET A 311 -7.67 -5.59 11.46
C MET A 311 -8.49 -6.38 10.43
N MET A 312 -8.26 -6.11 9.16
CA MET A 312 -9.07 -6.59 8.02
C MET A 312 -10.47 -5.99 7.96
N THR A 313 -10.91 -5.68 6.75
CA THR A 313 -12.14 -4.94 6.49
C THR A 313 -12.69 -5.28 5.10
N GLY A 314 -13.80 -4.65 4.72
CA GLY A 314 -14.35 -4.73 3.38
C GLY A 314 -15.25 -5.95 3.18
N GLN A 315 -16.26 -5.75 2.34
CA GLN A 315 -17.28 -6.75 2.03
C GLN A 315 -17.27 -6.99 0.52
N GLY A 316 -17.28 -8.26 0.13
CA GLY A 316 -17.39 -8.72 -1.24
C GLY A 316 -18.72 -9.44 -1.50
N PRO A 317 -18.92 -10.00 -2.69
CA PRO A 317 -20.15 -10.71 -3.04
C PRO A 317 -20.37 -12.02 -2.26
N PHE A 318 -19.35 -12.51 -1.54
CA PHE A 318 -19.37 -13.75 -0.77
C PHE A 318 -19.13 -13.55 0.73
N GLY A 319 -19.10 -12.31 1.23
CA GLY A 319 -18.82 -11.99 2.64
C GLY A 319 -17.58 -11.14 2.83
N ALA A 320 -16.96 -11.22 4.02
CA ALA A 320 -15.78 -10.44 4.36
C ALA A 320 -14.61 -10.76 3.40
N VAL A 321 -13.89 -9.72 2.97
CA VAL A 321 -12.71 -9.89 2.09
C VAL A 321 -11.47 -10.30 2.89
N GLU A 322 -11.49 -10.11 4.21
CA GLU A 322 -10.37 -10.40 5.13
C GLU A 322 -9.06 -9.70 4.72
N MET A 323 -9.17 -8.51 4.15
CA MET A 323 -8.04 -7.69 3.71
C MET A 323 -8.17 -6.24 4.21
N GLY A 324 -7.05 -5.54 4.28
CA GLY A 324 -6.93 -4.14 4.67
C GLY A 324 -5.72 -3.50 3.99
N GLY A 325 -5.37 -2.27 4.37
CA GLY A 325 -4.10 -1.64 4.02
C GLY A 325 -3.90 -1.51 2.51
N MET A 326 -2.81 -2.10 2.02
CA MET A 326 -2.37 -2.06 0.62
C MET A 326 -3.10 -3.08 -0.26
N PHE A 327 -4.42 -2.92 -0.39
CA PHE A 327 -5.29 -3.77 -1.20
C PHE A 327 -6.29 -2.94 -2.00
N THR A 328 -6.62 -3.37 -3.22
CA THR A 328 -7.75 -2.87 -3.99
C THR A 328 -8.20 -3.92 -5.01
N VAL A 329 -9.25 -3.62 -5.76
CA VAL A 329 -9.84 -4.49 -6.77
C VAL A 329 -9.70 -3.84 -8.15
N LEU A 330 -9.03 -4.55 -9.06
CA LEU A 330 -9.10 -4.32 -10.50
C LEU A 330 -10.41 -4.90 -11.03
N LYS A 331 -11.31 -4.03 -11.49
CA LYS A 331 -12.61 -4.40 -12.05
C LYS A 331 -12.55 -4.28 -13.56
N VAL A 332 -12.56 -5.43 -14.25
CA VAL A 332 -12.56 -5.50 -15.72
C VAL A 332 -13.97 -5.80 -16.20
N ARG A 333 -14.51 -4.93 -17.07
CA ARG A 333 -15.86 -5.10 -17.65
C ARG A 333 -15.86 -4.84 -19.15
N ARG A 334 -16.52 -5.70 -19.93
CA ARG A 334 -16.66 -5.48 -21.38
C ARG A 334 -17.49 -4.24 -21.71
N GLU A 335 -18.48 -3.95 -20.88
CA GLU A 335 -19.44 -2.84 -21.04
C GLU A 335 -18.98 -1.51 -20.45
N GLN A 336 -17.83 -1.46 -19.75
CA GLN A 336 -17.25 -0.20 -19.31
C GLN A 336 -17.01 0.70 -20.53
N LYS A 337 -17.55 1.92 -20.52
CA LYS A 337 -17.40 2.83 -21.66
C LYS A 337 -16.04 3.52 -21.60
N PRO A 338 -15.41 3.83 -22.76
CA PRO A 338 -14.23 4.69 -22.78
C PRO A 338 -14.50 6.01 -22.05
N GLY A 339 -13.61 6.38 -21.12
CA GLY A 339 -13.77 7.58 -20.28
C GLY A 339 -14.76 7.46 -19.12
N ASP A 340 -15.42 6.31 -18.94
CA ASP A 340 -16.23 6.03 -17.75
C ASP A 340 -15.37 5.32 -16.71
N TYR A 341 -15.23 5.93 -15.53
CA TYR A 341 -14.36 5.44 -14.45
C TYR A 341 -15.12 5.04 -13.18
N ARG A 342 -16.45 5.07 -13.25
CA ARG A 342 -17.33 4.73 -12.11
C ARG A 342 -17.22 3.24 -11.80
N ASP A 343 -17.44 2.90 -10.53
CA ASP A 343 -17.49 1.51 -10.09
C ASP A 343 -18.69 0.79 -10.77
N PRO A 344 -18.45 -0.29 -11.53
CA PRO A 344 -19.50 -1.05 -12.20
C PRO A 344 -20.28 -2.01 -11.27
N GLY A 345 -19.97 -2.03 -9.98
CA GLY A 345 -20.48 -3.01 -9.02
C GLY A 345 -19.73 -4.34 -9.07
N TRP A 346 -20.24 -5.35 -8.38
CA TRP A 346 -19.64 -6.68 -8.33
C TRP A 346 -19.78 -7.46 -9.63
N PHE A 347 -18.75 -8.25 -9.96
CA PHE A 347 -18.74 -9.07 -11.15
C PHE A 347 -19.81 -10.16 -11.07
N ARG A 348 -20.53 -10.37 -12.18
CA ARG A 348 -21.53 -11.44 -12.30
C ARG A 348 -20.85 -12.70 -12.83
N HIS A 349 -20.50 -13.59 -11.93
CA HIS A 349 -19.82 -14.85 -12.27
C HIS A 349 -20.66 -15.70 -13.25
N PRO A 350 -20.07 -16.16 -14.37
CA PRO A 350 -20.71 -17.14 -15.24
C PRO A 350 -21.07 -18.44 -14.50
N LYS A 351 -22.05 -19.17 -15.04
CA LYS A 351 -22.47 -20.44 -14.45
C LYS A 351 -21.30 -21.44 -14.47
N GLY A 352 -21.01 -22.01 -13.30
CA GLY A 352 -19.96 -23.02 -13.14
C GLY A 352 -18.55 -22.47 -12.94
N THR A 353 -18.39 -21.15 -12.80
CA THR A 353 -17.06 -20.52 -12.55
C THR A 353 -16.89 -20.04 -11.11
N VAL A 354 -17.72 -20.53 -10.19
CA VAL A 354 -17.60 -20.30 -8.75
C VAL A 354 -17.38 -21.67 -8.09
N ALA A 355 -16.43 -21.74 -7.16
CA ALA A 355 -16.21 -22.92 -6.36
C ALA A 355 -17.49 -23.30 -5.60
N TYR A 356 -17.72 -24.59 -5.41
CA TYR A 356 -18.93 -25.10 -4.76
C TYR A 356 -18.57 -26.19 -3.77
N GLU A 357 -19.42 -26.38 -2.77
CA GLU A 357 -19.29 -27.47 -1.81
C GLU A 357 -19.44 -28.83 -2.49
N TRP A 358 -18.50 -29.74 -2.26
CA TRP A 358 -18.61 -31.10 -2.76
C TRP A 358 -19.61 -31.91 -1.91
N ALA A 359 -20.81 -32.14 -2.46
CA ALA A 359 -21.88 -32.92 -1.82
C ALA A 359 -21.89 -34.42 -2.18
N GLY A 360 -20.89 -34.91 -2.92
CA GLY A 360 -20.80 -36.32 -3.32
C GLY A 360 -20.22 -37.24 -2.24
N ALA A 361 -20.56 -38.53 -2.26
CA ALA A 361 -19.99 -39.51 -1.33
C ALA A 361 -18.61 -40.00 -1.79
N GLY A 362 -17.64 -40.05 -0.86
CA GLY A 362 -16.35 -40.72 -1.03
C GLY A 362 -15.33 -39.94 -1.86
N LEU A 363 -14.57 -39.06 -1.21
CA LEU A 363 -13.33 -38.54 -1.80
C LEU A 363 -12.24 -39.61 -1.70
N PRO A 364 -11.36 -39.75 -2.70
CA PRO A 364 -10.17 -40.59 -2.56
C PRO A 364 -9.31 -40.09 -1.40
N GLU A 365 -8.63 -41.02 -0.71
CA GLU A 365 -7.71 -40.66 0.35
C GLU A 365 -6.60 -39.76 -0.22
N PRO A 366 -6.38 -38.56 0.35
CA PRO A 366 -5.40 -37.64 -0.22
C PRO A 366 -3.99 -38.19 -0.02
N ALA A 367 -3.17 -38.11 -1.07
CA ALA A 367 -1.75 -38.40 -0.96
C ALA A 367 -1.11 -37.44 0.06
N ARG A 368 -0.50 -37.99 1.10
CA ARG A 368 0.25 -37.22 2.12
C ARG A 368 1.74 -37.30 1.81
N SER A 369 2.46 -36.20 2.05
CA SER A 369 3.91 -36.19 1.89
C SER A 369 4.57 -36.91 3.07
N ASP A 370 5.25 -38.01 2.79
CA ASP A 370 6.14 -38.70 3.75
C ASP A 370 7.62 -38.35 3.50
N THR A 371 7.89 -37.37 2.64
CA THR A 371 9.23 -37.03 2.13
C THR A 371 9.87 -35.86 2.85
N ALA A 372 9.45 -35.55 4.09
CA ALA A 372 10.18 -34.59 4.91
C ALA A 372 11.64 -35.09 5.02
N GLY A 373 12.56 -34.38 4.38
CA GLY A 373 13.94 -34.82 4.23
C GLY A 373 14.58 -35.07 5.59
N SER A 374 15.45 -36.07 5.67
CA SER A 374 16.37 -36.18 6.79
C SER A 374 17.18 -34.88 6.90
N SER A 375 17.54 -34.51 8.14
CA SER A 375 18.36 -33.32 8.39
C SER A 375 19.57 -33.30 7.44
N SER A 376 19.76 -32.18 6.71
CA SER A 376 20.85 -32.02 5.74
C SER A 376 22.24 -32.17 6.37
N MET A 377 22.30 -32.12 7.70
CA MET A 377 23.47 -32.39 8.53
C MET A 377 23.10 -33.34 9.68
N PRO A 378 23.98 -34.27 10.08
CA PRO A 378 23.76 -35.09 11.28
C PRO A 378 23.60 -34.17 12.51
N ARG A 379 22.55 -34.38 13.30
CA ARG A 379 22.39 -33.70 14.59
C ARG A 379 23.39 -34.32 15.58
N THR A 380 24.49 -33.64 15.88
CA THR A 380 25.44 -34.06 16.92
C THR A 380 24.85 -33.73 18.29
N GLY A 381 24.07 -34.67 18.81
CA GLY A 381 23.40 -34.56 20.11
C GLY A 381 21.98 -35.09 19.99
N GLY A 382 21.74 -36.25 20.61
CA GLY A 382 20.41 -36.85 20.68
C GLY A 382 19.43 -35.84 21.27
N GLY A 383 18.52 -35.35 20.44
CA GLY A 383 17.37 -34.60 20.94
C GLY A 383 16.58 -35.56 21.79
N GLN A 384 16.58 -35.38 23.11
CA GLN A 384 15.43 -35.78 23.89
C GLN A 384 14.21 -35.19 23.19
N SER A 385 13.19 -36.02 22.93
CA SER A 385 11.89 -35.49 22.60
C SER A 385 11.57 -34.46 23.68
N VAL A 386 11.41 -33.20 23.26
CA VAL A 386 10.84 -32.19 24.15
C VAL A 386 9.40 -32.63 24.29
N GLU A 387 9.15 -33.50 25.27
CA GLU A 387 7.82 -33.69 25.80
C GLU A 387 7.42 -32.30 26.28
N MET A 388 6.46 -31.68 25.59
CA MET A 388 5.94 -30.39 26.00
C MET A 388 5.34 -30.60 27.38
N ALA A 389 6.08 -30.23 28.42
CA ALA A 389 5.60 -30.25 29.78
C ALA A 389 4.54 -29.17 29.89
N ILE A 390 3.29 -29.54 29.61
CA ILE A 390 2.12 -28.70 29.88
C ILE A 390 2.11 -28.46 31.38
N ARG A 391 2.56 -27.27 31.78
CA ARG A 391 2.44 -26.82 33.16
C ARG A 391 0.97 -26.48 33.40
N LYS A 392 0.19 -27.47 33.81
CA LYS A 392 -1.17 -27.23 34.31
C LYS A 392 -1.07 -26.25 35.50
N PRO A 393 -1.95 -25.25 35.61
CA PRO A 393 -1.99 -24.37 36.77
C PRO A 393 -2.19 -25.23 38.03
N THR A 394 -1.16 -25.32 38.87
CA THR A 394 -1.30 -25.89 40.21
C THR A 394 -1.91 -24.81 41.09
N GLY A 395 -3.04 -25.14 41.71
CA GLY A 395 -3.95 -24.19 42.33
C GLY A 395 -3.39 -23.28 43.44
N HIS A 396 -4.25 -22.32 43.76
CA HIS A 396 -4.21 -21.35 44.86
C HIS A 396 -3.37 -21.72 46.09
N HIS A 397 -2.39 -20.86 46.40
CA HIS A 397 -1.95 -20.46 47.76
C HIS A 397 -1.14 -19.16 47.57
N GLY A 398 -1.36 -18.01 48.20
CA GLY A 398 -2.31 -17.53 49.19
C GLY A 398 -1.92 -16.07 49.52
N HIS A 399 -2.94 -15.25 49.83
CA HIS A 399 -2.93 -13.84 50.27
C HIS A 399 -2.45 -12.75 49.31
#